data_AF-A0AAU3M0V2-F1
#
_entry.id   AF-A0AAU3M0V2-F1
#
_cell.length_a   1.000
_cell.length_b   1.000
_cell.length_c   1.000
_cell.angle_alpha   90.00
_cell.angle_beta   90.00
_cell.angle_gamma   90.00
#
_symmetry.space_group_name_H-M   'P 1'
#
loop_
_entity.id
_entity.type
_entity.pdbx_description
1 polymer ?
#
loop_
_entity_poly.entity_id
_entity_poly.type
_entity_poly.pdbx_seq_one_letter_code
_entity_poly.pdbx_strand_id
1 'polypeptide(L)'
;MIPGRADVLCSCGARTDLLVTVASKEWDGGSRSWIPLEDLAASQEMDANIPTQVIVGRWGSMNVFLCQADPTHPPQLSFQG
;
A
#
# COMPACT_ATOMS: atom_id res chain seq x y z
N MET A 1 7.34 20.31 0.47
CA MET A 1 5.88 20.13 0.56
C MET A 1 5.47 19.30 -0.63
N ILE A 2 5.20 18.00 -0.43
CA ILE A 2 4.71 17.13 -1.52
C ILE A 2 3.17 17.21 -1.46
N PRO A 3 2.51 17.84 -2.43
CA PRO A 3 1.05 17.88 -2.47
C PRO A 3 0.56 16.48 -2.88
N GLY A 4 -0.26 15.84 -2.04
CA GLY A 4 -0.84 14.54 -2.38
C GLY A 4 -1.26 13.64 -1.21
N ARG A 5 -0.74 13.82 0.00
CA ARG A 5 -1.30 13.13 1.17
C ARG A 5 -2.31 14.04 1.85
N ALA A 6 -3.59 13.80 1.61
CA ALA A 6 -4.58 14.13 2.63
C ALA A 6 -4.08 13.49 3.94
N ASP A 7 -4.04 14.24 5.03
CA ASP A 7 -3.71 13.69 6.34
C ASP A 7 -4.81 12.66 6.68
N VAL A 8 -4.55 11.38 6.41
CA VAL A 8 -5.47 10.30 6.78
C VAL A 8 -5.38 10.15 8.29
N LEU A 9 -6.47 10.51 8.97
CA LEU A 9 -6.57 10.36 10.42
C LEU A 9 -7.24 9.02 10.75
N CYS A 10 -6.81 8.43 11.87
CA CYS A 10 -7.50 7.31 12.47
C CYS A 10 -8.84 7.79 13.08
N SER A 11 -9.79 6.88 13.27
CA SER A 11 -11.04 7.16 13.99
C SER A 11 -10.84 7.66 15.42
N CYS A 12 -9.69 7.38 16.05
CA CYS A 12 -9.31 7.95 17.35
C CYS A 12 -8.76 9.38 17.27
N GLY A 13 -8.62 9.96 16.07
CA GLY A 13 -8.08 11.30 15.84
C GLY A 13 -6.57 11.38 15.69
N ALA A 14 -5.83 10.28 15.92
CA ALA A 14 -4.38 10.24 15.72
C ALA A 14 -3.99 10.20 14.24
N ARG A 15 -2.75 10.65 13.94
CA ARG A 15 -2.13 10.49 12.62
C ARG A 15 -1.94 9.01 12.26
N THR A 16 -1.83 8.73 10.97
CA THR A 16 -1.56 7.39 10.45
C THR A 16 -0.28 7.35 9.61
N ASP A 17 0.34 6.18 9.52
CA ASP A 17 1.44 5.88 8.62
C ASP A 17 0.97 4.98 7.47
N LEU A 18 1.42 5.26 6.24
CA LEU A 18 1.23 4.32 5.12
C LEU A 18 2.00 3.03 5.42
N LEU A 19 1.30 1.90 5.51
CA LEU A 19 1.90 0.58 5.69
C LEU A 19 2.28 -0.02 4.34
N VAL A 20 1.32 -0.09 3.42
CA VAL A 20 1.48 -0.76 2.12
C VAL A 20 0.64 -0.07 1.05
N THR A 21 1.20 0.01 -0.15
CA THR A 21 0.46 0.34 -1.38
C THR A 21 0.28 -0.91 -2.21
N VAL A 22 -0.98 -1.27 -2.49
CA VAL A 22 -1.35 -2.30 -3.45
C VAL A 22 -1.65 -1.59 -4.77
N ALA A 23 -0.84 -1.85 -5.79
CA ALA A 23 -0.97 -1.24 -7.11
C ALA A 23 -1.19 -2.34 -8.17
N SER A 24 -1.01 -2.00 -9.45
CA SER A 24 -1.08 -2.95 -10.56
C SER A 24 0.14 -3.87 -10.66
N LYS A 25 1.19 -3.60 -9.86
CA LYS A 25 2.35 -4.46 -9.62
C LYS A 25 2.47 -4.70 -8.11
N GLU A 26 2.89 -5.90 -7.71
CA GLU A 26 2.91 -6.31 -6.29
C GLU A 26 3.99 -5.57 -5.52
N TRP A 27 5.25 -5.72 -5.97
CA TRP A 27 6.36 -4.90 -5.52
C TRP A 27 6.86 -3.98 -6.63
N ASP A 28 7.29 -2.80 -6.25
CA ASP A 28 8.17 -1.95 -7.05
C ASP A 28 9.42 -1.61 -6.21
N GLY A 29 10.49 -1.16 -6.86
CA GLY A 29 11.69 -0.69 -6.16
C GLY A 29 11.47 0.58 -5.31
N GLY A 30 10.23 1.02 -5.12
CA GLY A 30 9.84 2.14 -4.30
C GLY A 30 9.65 1.78 -2.82
N SER A 31 9.62 2.80 -1.97
CA SER A 31 9.42 2.61 -0.54
C SER A 31 7.94 2.33 -0.24
N ARG A 32 7.65 1.14 0.33
CA ARG A 32 6.35 0.63 0.85
C ARG A 32 5.49 -0.20 -0.12
N SER A 33 6.15 -0.92 -1.02
CA SER A 33 5.54 -2.00 -1.80
C SER A 33 5.54 -3.33 -1.01
N TRP A 34 4.89 -4.38 -1.53
CA TRP A 34 4.77 -5.68 -0.84
C TRP A 34 5.14 -6.84 -1.77
N ILE A 35 5.66 -7.92 -1.20
CA ILE A 35 5.96 -9.16 -1.94
C ILE A 35 5.41 -10.35 -1.15
N PRO A 36 4.65 -11.26 -1.77
CA PRO A 36 4.34 -12.55 -1.15
C PRO A 36 5.62 -13.28 -0.72
N LEU A 37 5.60 -13.96 0.42
CA LEU A 37 6.81 -14.63 0.93
C LEU A 37 7.24 -15.77 0.00
N GLU A 38 6.28 -16.44 -0.63
CA GLU A 38 6.46 -17.46 -1.65
C GLU A 38 7.19 -16.95 -2.90
N ASP A 39 7.05 -15.66 -3.22
CA ASP A 39 7.60 -15.05 -4.44
C ASP A 39 8.93 -14.32 -4.20
N LEU A 40 9.43 -14.29 -2.95
CA LEU A 40 10.67 -13.61 -2.58
C LEU A 40 11.87 -14.08 -3.42
N ALA A 41 11.92 -15.38 -3.76
CA ALA A 41 12.97 -15.97 -4.59
C ALA A 41 12.99 -15.41 -6.02
N ALA A 42 11.84 -14.99 -6.54
CA ALA A 42 11.67 -14.41 -7.87
C ALA A 42 11.73 -12.87 -7.86
N SER A 43 12.03 -12.23 -6.72
CA SER A 43 11.98 -10.76 -6.57
C SER A 43 12.86 -9.98 -7.56
N GLN A 44 13.92 -10.61 -8.08
CA GLN A 44 14.84 -10.02 -9.07
C GLN A 44 14.48 -10.37 -10.52
N GLU A 45 13.51 -11.26 -10.72
CA GLU A 45 13.09 -11.68 -12.05
C GLU A 45 12.22 -10.59 -12.69
N MET A 46 12.41 -10.39 -13.99
CA MET A 46 11.62 -9.41 -14.73
C MET A 46 10.15 -9.82 -14.75
N ASP A 47 9.26 -8.87 -14.48
CA ASP A 47 7.80 -9.05 -14.45
C ASP A 47 7.27 -10.08 -13.45
N ALA A 48 8.09 -10.58 -12.52
CA ALA A 48 7.61 -11.45 -11.43
C ALA A 48 6.59 -10.76 -10.51
N ASN A 49 6.52 -9.43 -10.54
CA ASN A 49 5.53 -8.62 -9.83
C ASN A 49 4.18 -8.46 -10.57
N ILE A 50 3.91 -9.26 -11.62
CA ILE A 50 2.69 -9.17 -12.44
C ILE A 50 2.10 -10.57 -12.72
N PRO A 51 0.77 -10.77 -12.58
CA PRO A 51 -0.24 -9.83 -12.09
C PRO A 51 -0.52 -10.01 -10.59
N THR A 52 -0.78 -8.88 -9.91
CA THR A 52 -1.14 -8.75 -8.49
C THR A 52 -2.37 -9.55 -8.02
N GLN A 53 -3.05 -10.23 -8.95
CA GLN A 53 -4.39 -10.84 -8.81
C GLN A 53 -5.46 -9.89 -8.22
N VAL A 54 -5.12 -8.60 -8.06
CA VAL A 54 -5.92 -7.54 -7.44
C VAL A 54 -5.92 -6.37 -8.41
N ILE A 55 -7.09 -6.06 -8.96
CA ILE A 55 -7.29 -4.91 -9.84
C ILE A 55 -7.96 -3.81 -9.03
N VAL A 56 -7.25 -2.71 -8.79
CA VAL A 56 -7.80 -1.52 -8.14
C VAL A 56 -8.29 -0.55 -9.21
N GLY A 57 -9.59 -0.53 -9.49
CA GLY A 57 -10.18 0.38 -10.49
C GLY A 57 -9.59 0.21 -11.90
N ARG A 58 -9.26 1.31 -12.58
CA ARG A 58 -8.64 1.33 -13.93
C ARG A 58 -7.13 1.58 -13.82
N TRP A 59 -6.40 0.63 -13.23
CA TRP A 59 -4.96 0.75 -12.92
C TRP A 59 -4.62 1.71 -11.77
N GLY A 60 -5.54 1.84 -10.82
CA GLY A 60 -5.35 2.63 -9.61
C GLY A 60 -4.50 1.95 -8.55
N SER A 61 -4.48 2.55 -7.36
CA SER A 61 -3.79 2.06 -6.17
C SER A 61 -4.68 2.10 -4.94
N MET A 62 -4.50 1.12 -4.07
CA MET A 62 -5.08 1.07 -2.73
C MET A 62 -3.96 1.24 -1.70
N ASN A 63 -4.13 2.18 -0.78
CA ASN A 63 -3.19 2.45 0.29
C ASN A 63 -3.79 2.02 1.63
N VAL A 64 -3.04 1.28 2.42
CA VAL A 64 -3.41 0.87 3.77
C VAL A 64 -2.63 1.70 4.78
N PHE A 65 -3.33 2.36 5.69
CA PHE A 65 -2.73 3.20 6.73
C PHE A 65 -3.02 2.63 8.12
N LEU A 66 -1.99 2.58 8.97
CA LEU A 66 -2.11 2.19 10.37
C LEU A 66 -2.01 3.40 11.29
N CYS A 67 -2.76 3.37 12.39
CA CYS A 67 -2.70 4.39 13.41
C CYS A 67 -1.33 4.37 14.10
N GLN A 68 -0.73 5.56 14.27
CA GLN A 68 0.55 5.71 14.97
C GLN A 68 0.44 5.51 16.48
N ALA A 69 -0.74 5.76 17.05
CA ALA A 69 -0.97 5.63 18.49
C ALA A 69 -1.29 4.19 18.90
N ASP A 70 -2.03 3.45 18.07
CA ASP A 70 -2.41 2.06 18.33
C ASP A 70 -2.62 1.29 17.02
N PRO A 71 -1.71 0.36 16.66
CA PRO A 71 -1.82 -0.39 15.41
C PRO A 71 -2.97 -1.42 15.40
N THR A 72 -3.67 -1.63 16.52
CA THR A 72 -4.83 -2.53 16.61
C THR A 72 -6.14 -1.87 16.15
N HIS A 73 -6.15 -0.53 16.01
CA HIS A 73 -7.28 0.16 15.41
C HIS A 73 -7.52 -0.28 13.97
N PRO A 74 -8.78 -0.31 13.50
CA PRO A 74 -9.08 -0.63 12.12
C PRO A 74 -8.28 0.25 11.13
N PRO A 75 -7.60 -0.35 10.14
CA PRO A 75 -6.81 0.39 9.18
C PRO A 75 -7.68 1.33 8.35
N GLN A 76 -7.11 2.46 7.94
CA GLN A 76 -7.74 3.37 6.99
C GLN A 76 -7.33 3.00 5.57
N LEU A 77 -8.30 3.00 4.65
CA LEU A 77 -8.08 2.67 3.25
C LEU A 77 -8.29 3.90 2.38
N SER A 78 -7.38 4.14 1.44
CA SER A 78 -7.54 5.16 0.40
C SER A 78 -7.35 4.55 -0.98
N PHE A 79 -8.31 4.83 -1.88
CA PHE A 79 -8.29 4.39 -3.27
C PHE A 79 -8.00 5.59 -4.17
N GLN A 80 -6.98 5.48 -5.01
CA GLN A 80 -6.60 6.51 -5.98
C GLN A 80 -6.67 5.90 -7.38
N GLY A 81 -7.34 6.60 -8.31
CA GLY A 81 -7.51 6.17 -9.71
C GLY A 81 -6.83 7.11 -10.69
#